data_AF-A0A1G3L2M6-F1
#
_entry.id   AF-A0A1G3L2M6-F1
#
_cell.length_a   1.000
_cell.length_b   1.000
_cell.length_c   1.000
_cell.angle_alpha   90.00
_cell.angle_beta   90.00
_cell.angle_gamma   90.00
#
_symmetry.space_group_name_H-M   'P 1'
#
loop_
_entity.id
_entity.type
_entity.pdbx_description
1 polymer ?
#
loop_
_entity_poly.entity_id
_entity_poly.type
_entity_poly.pdbx_seq_one_letter_code
_entity_poly.pdbx_strand_id
1 'polypeptide(L)'
;MNYILIPFSIALLVYVAFPVIGAVVVLHRWRVFRSRMTESTLFPMADYAGVRTPTHSSRFRFYGRLEALEGKNYLWLKEENGSSTVRVDMKRQGFWLIPEEVGFPKKLSPQTKGPSVPQPPQWIPWSEATALTEGAKFFVYGPLVVEEGQGTFRGTRERSLMVVLYEGPPEELLSRSVWTGRQQNEYWNGVTPFSFILGFVGLLALAYFWFKVPALKESALWALALAVLPQTFFLPPGLIFFYFFNKFWATGRWFRAYRDMVALPFRYWGPVPLDITSPLVTRLPNGEDYTAQIQGKNWNPGKSGYQIIQWEDLHSDIQVYVSGCAQDLSAPTVLLGASPRVLHLLAQKKARRGELLAVTFFALGAGLNLLVLILLLRFWLL
;
A
#
# COMPACT_ATOMS: atom_id res chain seq x y z
N MET A 1 -4.56 34.80 33.83
CA MET A 1 -4.97 34.22 32.53
C MET A 1 -4.24 32.90 32.36
N ASN A 2 -4.95 31.78 32.12
CA ASN A 2 -4.31 30.48 31.92
C ASN A 2 -3.75 30.41 30.49
N TYR A 3 -2.44 30.59 30.36
CA TYR A 3 -1.73 30.48 29.07
C TYR A 3 -1.46 29.03 28.64
N ILE A 4 -2.01 28.06 29.39
CA ILE A 4 -1.89 26.62 29.14
C ILE A 4 -2.37 26.24 27.73
N LEU A 5 -3.35 26.96 27.16
CA LEU A 5 -3.87 26.64 25.82
C LEU A 5 -2.83 26.78 24.70
N ILE A 6 -1.79 27.61 24.88
CA ILE A 6 -0.77 27.84 23.85
C ILE A 6 0.08 26.58 23.61
N PRO A 7 0.76 25.98 24.62
CA PRO A 7 1.54 24.76 24.39
C PRO A 7 0.68 23.58 23.90
N PHE A 8 -0.57 23.47 24.35
CA PHE A 8 -1.50 22.48 23.80
C PHE A 8 -1.82 22.71 22.33
N SER A 9 -2.01 23.97 21.91
CA SER A 9 -2.26 24.31 20.50
C SER A 9 -1.05 23.99 19.63
N ILE A 10 0.17 24.29 20.10
CA ILE A 10 1.41 23.94 19.42
C ILE A 10 1.55 22.41 19.30
N ALA A 11 1.36 21.68 20.41
CA ALA A 11 1.45 20.23 20.43
C ALA A 11 0.39 19.58 19.51
N LEU A 12 -0.84 20.07 19.50
CA LEU A 12 -1.89 19.58 18.61
C LEU A 12 -1.54 19.81 17.14
N LEU A 13 -1.09 21.02 16.79
CA LEU A 13 -0.72 21.36 15.41
C LEU A 13 0.45 20.50 14.93
N VAL A 14 1.50 20.40 15.75
CA VAL A 14 2.76 19.80 15.33
C VAL A 14 2.77 18.28 15.51
N TYR A 15 2.22 17.73 16.59
CA TYR A 15 2.23 16.28 16.82
C TYR A 15 1.02 15.55 16.25
N VAL A 16 -0.07 16.27 15.92
CA VAL A 16 -1.28 15.65 15.36
C VAL A 16 -1.57 16.15 13.95
N ALA A 17 -1.77 17.46 13.76
CA ALA A 17 -2.26 17.97 12.47
C ALA A 17 -1.30 17.70 11.32
N PHE A 18 -0.01 18.02 11.48
CA PHE A 18 1.00 17.77 10.43
C PHE A 18 1.19 16.28 10.10
N PRO A 19 1.37 15.36 11.06
CA PRO A 19 1.40 13.93 10.77
C PRO A 19 0.13 13.41 10.09
N VAL A 20 -1.06 13.90 10.49
CA VAL A 20 -2.34 13.54 9.86
C VAL A 20 -2.42 14.01 8.41
N ILE A 21 -1.99 15.25 8.12
CA ILE A 21 -1.92 15.76 6.74
C ILE A 21 -0.98 14.88 5.91
N GLY A 22 0.21 14.56 6.43
CA GLY A 22 1.13 13.64 5.78
C GLY A 22 0.52 12.26 5.52
N ALA A 23 -0.21 11.72 6.49
CA ALA A 23 -0.92 10.45 6.37
C ALA A 23 -1.98 10.49 5.27
N VAL A 24 -2.73 11.59 5.15
CA VAL A 24 -3.74 11.78 4.08
C VAL A 24 -3.08 11.80 2.70
N VAL A 25 -1.96 12.52 2.54
CA VAL A 25 -1.24 12.58 1.25
C VAL A 25 -0.73 11.20 0.85
N VAL A 26 -0.11 10.49 1.79
CA VAL A 26 0.33 9.11 1.62
C VAL A 26 -0.83 8.19 1.21
N LEU A 27 -1.95 8.26 1.94
CA LEU A 27 -3.14 7.47 1.67
C LEU A 27 -3.72 7.76 0.29
N HIS A 28 -3.71 9.03 -0.13
CA HIS A 28 -4.17 9.43 -1.45
C HIS A 28 -3.29 8.85 -2.55
N ARG A 29 -1.96 9.03 -2.47
CA ARG A 29 -1.00 8.45 -3.42
C ARG A 29 -1.18 6.95 -3.55
N TRP A 30 -1.35 6.28 -2.41
CA TRP A 30 -1.61 4.85 -2.34
C TRP A 30 -2.91 4.44 -3.04
N ARG A 31 -4.02 5.11 -2.74
CA ARG A 31 -5.31 4.84 -3.40
C ARG A 31 -5.21 5.01 -4.92
N VAL A 32 -4.50 6.03 -5.38
CA VAL A 32 -4.26 6.26 -6.81
C VAL A 32 -3.44 5.13 -7.43
N PHE A 33 -2.32 4.74 -6.82
CA PHE A 33 -1.51 3.61 -7.29
C PHE A 33 -2.35 2.34 -7.40
N ARG A 34 -3.05 1.97 -6.33
CA ARG A 34 -3.85 0.75 -6.30
C ARG A 34 -4.98 0.77 -7.32
N SER A 35 -5.68 1.89 -7.43
CA SER A 35 -6.75 2.06 -8.40
C SER A 35 -6.22 1.86 -9.81
N ARG A 36 -5.08 2.47 -10.14
CA ARG A 36 -4.47 2.34 -11.47
C ARG A 36 -3.91 0.95 -11.74
N MET A 37 -3.30 0.29 -10.75
CA MET A 37 -2.83 -1.09 -10.88
C MET A 37 -3.97 -2.07 -11.10
N THR A 38 -5.13 -1.81 -10.50
CA THR A 38 -6.31 -2.65 -10.67
C THR A 38 -6.97 -2.36 -12.02
N GLU A 39 -7.10 -1.07 -12.35
CA GLU A 39 -7.65 -0.59 -13.62
C GLU A 39 -6.84 -1.10 -14.82
N SER A 40 -5.51 -1.14 -14.72
CA SER A 40 -4.63 -1.58 -15.82
C SER A 40 -4.93 -3.01 -16.29
N THR A 41 -5.46 -3.85 -15.42
CA THR A 41 -5.84 -5.24 -15.74
C THR A 41 -7.07 -5.36 -16.64
N LEU A 42 -7.81 -4.26 -16.80
CA LEU A 42 -8.99 -4.16 -17.66
C LEU A 42 -8.62 -3.71 -19.08
N PHE A 43 -7.34 -3.43 -19.35
CA PHE A 43 -6.86 -2.96 -20.64
C PHE A 43 -6.03 -4.03 -21.36
N PRO A 44 -6.03 -4.04 -22.70
CA PRO A 44 -5.27 -5.00 -23.48
C PRO A 44 -3.76 -4.82 -23.26
N MET A 45 -3.03 -5.93 -23.39
CA MET A 45 -1.58 -5.90 -23.47
C MET A 45 -1.18 -5.31 -24.83
N ALA A 46 -0.16 -4.46 -24.85
CA ALA A 46 0.39 -3.93 -26.09
C ALA A 46 1.14 -5.05 -26.81
N ASP A 47 0.51 -5.63 -27.83
CA ASP A 47 1.09 -6.56 -28.77
C ASP A 47 1.63 -5.81 -30.00
N TYR A 48 2.34 -6.52 -30.88
CA TYR A 48 2.92 -5.91 -32.09
C TYR A 48 1.89 -5.15 -32.94
N ALA A 49 0.66 -5.67 -33.05
CA ALA A 49 -0.42 -5.03 -33.79
C ALA A 49 -0.89 -3.74 -33.09
N GLY A 50 -1.12 -3.80 -31.78
CA GLY A 50 -1.52 -2.66 -30.95
C GLY A 50 -0.46 -1.57 -30.85
N VAL A 51 0.82 -1.94 -30.94
CA VAL A 51 1.96 -1.00 -30.98
C VAL A 51 2.01 -0.23 -32.29
N ARG A 52 1.66 -0.86 -33.43
CA ARG A 52 1.75 -0.24 -34.76
C ARG A 52 0.52 0.57 -35.17
N THR A 53 -0.66 0.15 -34.73
CA THR A 53 -1.92 0.84 -35.04
C THR A 53 -2.74 1.05 -33.77
N PRO A 54 -2.23 1.81 -32.78
CA PRO A 54 -3.03 2.19 -31.64
C PRO A 54 -4.18 3.05 -32.14
N THR A 55 -5.40 2.63 -31.82
CA THR A 55 -6.57 3.49 -31.96
C THR A 55 -6.34 4.73 -31.10
N HIS A 56 -6.52 5.92 -31.68
CA HIS A 56 -6.31 7.18 -30.95
C HIS A 56 -7.08 7.15 -29.61
N SER A 57 -6.34 7.21 -28.49
CA SER A 57 -6.85 7.15 -27.10
C SER A 57 -7.04 5.76 -26.45
N SER A 58 -6.60 4.64 -27.04
CA SER A 58 -6.58 3.38 -26.28
C SER A 58 -5.44 3.36 -25.26
N ARG A 59 -5.74 2.88 -24.06
CA ARG A 59 -4.73 2.61 -23.03
C ARG A 59 -4.30 1.16 -23.17
N PHE A 60 -3.02 0.92 -22.94
CA PHE A 60 -2.46 -0.42 -22.95
C PHE A 60 -1.65 -0.66 -21.69
N ARG A 61 -1.41 -1.93 -21.41
CA ARG A 61 -0.40 -2.39 -20.46
C ARG A 61 0.74 -3.07 -21.20
N PHE A 62 1.95 -2.98 -20.67
CA PHE A 62 3.14 -3.60 -21.26
C PHE A 62 4.04 -4.13 -20.15
N TYR A 63 4.54 -5.34 -20.35
CA TYR A 63 5.55 -5.97 -19.51
C TYR A 63 6.83 -6.09 -20.33
N GLY A 64 7.92 -5.51 -19.85
CA GLY A 64 9.17 -5.56 -20.58
C GLY A 64 10.39 -5.40 -19.70
N ARG A 65 11.54 -5.73 -20.27
CA ARG A 65 12.86 -5.54 -19.68
C ARG A 65 13.49 -4.29 -20.26
N LEU A 66 14.22 -3.56 -19.43
CA LEU A 66 15.00 -2.41 -19.86
C LEU A 66 16.09 -2.87 -20.83
N GLU A 67 16.02 -2.39 -22.07
CA GLU A 67 17.02 -2.66 -23.11
C GLU A 67 18.01 -1.49 -23.21
N ALA A 68 17.51 -0.25 -23.21
CA ALA A 68 18.35 0.92 -23.30
C ALA A 68 17.72 2.15 -22.63
N LEU A 69 18.58 3.11 -22.29
CA LEU A 69 18.20 4.46 -21.91
C LEU A 69 18.53 5.40 -23.07
N GLU A 70 17.54 6.10 -23.60
CA GLU A 70 17.74 7.10 -24.65
C GLU A 70 17.70 8.51 -24.04
N GLY A 71 18.87 9.14 -23.99
CA GLY A 71 19.04 10.45 -23.38
C GLY A 71 18.66 10.45 -21.89
N LYS A 72 17.96 11.51 -21.45
CA LYS A 72 17.56 11.69 -20.04
C LYS A 72 16.11 11.31 -19.74
N ASN A 73 15.28 11.03 -20.74
CA ASN A 73 13.82 10.98 -20.56
C ASN A 73 13.16 9.74 -21.16
N TYR A 74 13.87 8.89 -21.90
CA TYR A 74 13.23 7.77 -22.60
C TYR A 74 13.78 6.43 -22.12
N LEU A 75 12.85 5.50 -21.83
CA LEU A 75 13.16 4.09 -21.60
C LEU A 75 12.81 3.30 -22.85
N TRP A 76 13.70 2.40 -23.24
CA TRP A 76 13.41 1.36 -24.21
C TRP A 76 13.13 0.06 -23.49
N LEU A 77 11.91 -0.43 -23.64
CA LEU A 77 11.47 -1.67 -23.02
C LEU A 77 11.22 -2.72 -24.10
N LYS A 78 11.81 -3.90 -23.90
CA LYS A 78 11.64 -5.06 -24.76
C LYS A 78 10.79 -6.11 -24.08
N GLU A 79 9.82 -6.64 -24.80
CA GLU A 79 8.96 -7.73 -24.31
C GLU A 79 9.79 -8.97 -23.96
N GLU A 80 9.49 -9.64 -22.84
CA GLU A 80 10.30 -10.76 -22.34
C GLU A 80 10.27 -11.99 -23.27
N ASN A 81 9.11 -12.28 -23.89
CA ASN A 81 8.89 -13.43 -24.76
C ASN A 81 8.57 -13.04 -26.21
N GLY A 82 8.75 -11.77 -26.57
CA GLY A 82 8.29 -11.23 -27.85
C GLY A 82 9.34 -10.40 -28.58
N SER A 83 8.99 -9.97 -29.79
CA SER A 83 9.80 -9.06 -30.61
C SER A 83 9.39 -7.60 -30.46
N SER A 84 8.39 -7.31 -29.62
CA SER A 84 7.86 -5.97 -29.44
C SER A 84 8.81 -5.13 -28.58
N THR A 85 9.19 -3.97 -29.09
CA THR A 85 9.90 -2.93 -28.34
C THR A 85 9.03 -1.68 -28.27
N VAL A 86 8.98 -1.07 -27.10
CA VAL A 86 8.22 0.16 -26.86
C VAL A 86 9.10 1.20 -26.21
N ARG A 87 8.87 2.45 -26.58
CA ARG A 87 9.51 3.59 -25.94
C ARG A 87 8.59 4.11 -24.82
N VAL A 88 9.17 4.57 -23.71
CA VAL A 88 8.40 5.16 -22.60
C VAL A 88 8.95 6.54 -22.30
N ASP A 89 8.09 7.56 -22.41
CA ASP A 89 8.42 8.94 -22.09
C ASP A 89 8.30 9.18 -20.57
N MET A 90 9.45 9.24 -19.91
CA MET A 90 9.60 9.46 -18.47
C MET A 90 9.66 10.95 -18.10
N LYS A 91 9.48 11.88 -19.06
CA LYS A 91 9.50 13.31 -18.77
C LYS A 91 8.40 13.66 -17.76
N ARG A 92 8.81 14.14 -16.58
CA ARG A 92 7.92 14.46 -15.44
C ARG A 92 7.16 13.25 -14.88
N GLN A 93 7.60 12.03 -15.19
CA GLN A 93 7.07 10.82 -14.59
C GLN A 93 7.95 10.39 -13.40
N GLY A 94 7.40 9.48 -12.60
CA GLY A 94 8.16 8.69 -11.65
C GLY A 94 7.74 7.24 -11.82
N PHE A 95 8.43 6.33 -11.16
CA PHE A 95 8.07 4.92 -11.14
C PHE A 95 7.84 4.45 -9.71
N TRP A 96 7.08 3.37 -9.59
CA TRP A 96 6.87 2.67 -8.33
C TRP A 96 7.84 1.50 -8.26
N LEU A 97 8.62 1.42 -7.21
CA LEU A 97 9.48 0.27 -6.93
C LEU A 97 8.71 -0.74 -6.06
N ILE A 98 8.64 -1.98 -6.53
CA ILE A 98 8.10 -3.12 -5.78
C ILE A 98 9.25 -4.12 -5.54
N PRO A 99 9.84 -4.14 -4.34
CA PRO A 99 10.98 -5.01 -4.04
C PRO A 99 10.58 -6.49 -4.03
N GLU A 100 11.52 -7.37 -4.40
CA GLU A 100 11.44 -8.83 -4.17
C GLU A 100 11.68 -9.14 -2.69
N GLU A 101 10.66 -8.88 -1.89
CA GLU A 101 10.60 -9.50 -0.57
C GLU A 101 9.88 -10.84 -0.69
N VAL A 102 10.44 -11.85 0.00
CA VAL A 102 9.99 -13.24 0.17
C VAL A 102 8.66 -13.52 -0.53
N GLY A 103 8.72 -14.25 -1.65
CA GLY A 103 7.64 -14.41 -2.63
C GLY A 103 6.24 -14.53 -2.06
N PHE A 104 5.25 -14.08 -2.84
CA PHE A 104 3.86 -14.06 -2.40
C PHE A 104 3.48 -15.44 -1.83
N PRO A 105 2.97 -15.53 -0.58
CA PRO A 105 2.76 -16.82 0.04
C PRO A 105 1.73 -17.61 -0.76
N LYS A 106 2.14 -18.75 -1.32
CA LYS A 106 1.27 -19.65 -2.10
C LYS A 106 0.02 -20.07 -1.33
N LYS A 107 0.11 -20.08 0.00
CA LYS A 107 -1.02 -20.26 0.91
C LYS A 107 -1.12 -19.07 1.85
N LEU A 108 -2.20 -18.32 1.72
CA LEU A 108 -2.51 -17.20 2.59
C LEU A 108 -3.43 -17.67 3.72
N SER A 109 -2.90 -17.79 4.94
CA SER A 109 -3.65 -18.17 6.15
C SER A 109 -3.41 -17.16 7.29
N PRO A 110 -4.45 -16.80 8.08
CA PRO A 110 -4.32 -15.87 9.20
C PRO A 110 -3.40 -16.31 10.34
N GLN A 111 -3.10 -17.62 10.47
CA GLN A 111 -2.37 -18.17 11.61
C GLN A 111 -0.92 -18.55 11.30
N THR A 112 -0.53 -18.63 10.02
CA THR A 112 0.88 -18.81 9.65
C THR A 112 1.66 -17.63 10.22
N LYS A 113 2.70 -17.87 11.03
CA LYS A 113 3.61 -16.82 11.54
C LYS A 113 3.96 -15.93 10.34
N GLY A 114 3.33 -14.75 10.30
CA GLY A 114 3.14 -14.05 9.05
C GLY A 114 4.48 -13.80 8.39
N PRO A 115 4.63 -14.01 7.06
CA PRO A 115 5.74 -13.37 6.37
C PRO A 115 5.75 -11.90 6.79
N SER A 116 6.93 -11.38 7.13
CA SER A 116 7.14 -9.96 7.39
C SER A 116 6.34 -9.17 6.37
N VAL A 117 5.39 -8.34 6.82
CA VAL A 117 4.51 -7.61 5.90
C VAL A 117 5.42 -6.83 4.97
N PRO A 118 5.40 -7.11 3.67
CA PRO A 118 6.47 -6.66 2.81
C PRO A 118 6.46 -5.15 2.67
N GLN A 119 7.61 -4.60 2.32
CA GLN A 119 7.79 -3.16 2.18
C GLN A 119 6.78 -2.57 1.19
N PRO A 120 6.18 -1.41 1.53
CA PRO A 120 5.23 -0.76 0.66
C PRO A 120 5.91 -0.31 -0.64
N PRO A 121 5.17 -0.26 -1.76
CA PRO A 121 5.68 0.31 -2.99
C PRO A 121 6.19 1.73 -2.75
N GLN A 122 7.40 2.00 -3.22
CA GLN A 122 8.04 3.30 -3.07
C GLN A 122 7.92 4.08 -4.38
N TRP A 123 7.46 5.32 -4.31
CA TRP A 123 7.43 6.19 -5.48
C TRP A 123 8.76 6.93 -5.59
N ILE A 124 9.42 6.78 -6.73
CA ILE A 124 10.70 7.40 -7.04
C ILE A 124 10.51 8.32 -8.24
N PRO A 125 10.78 9.64 -8.13
CA PRO A 125 10.74 10.52 -9.28
C PRO A 125 11.84 10.13 -10.27
N TRP A 126 11.57 10.24 -11.57
CA TRP A 126 12.54 9.86 -12.60
C TRP A 126 13.88 10.62 -12.50
N SER A 127 13.86 11.86 -11.99
CA SER A 127 15.06 12.66 -11.76
C SER A 127 16.02 12.08 -10.71
N GLU A 128 15.53 11.19 -9.84
CA GLU A 128 16.33 10.52 -8.80
C GLU A 128 16.81 9.12 -9.26
N ALA A 129 16.44 8.68 -10.46
CA ALA A 129 16.88 7.42 -11.04
C ALA A 129 18.34 7.53 -11.51
N THR A 130 19.30 7.29 -10.60
CA THR A 130 20.74 7.47 -10.90
C THR A 130 21.35 6.29 -11.64
N ALA A 131 20.86 5.07 -11.42
CA ALA A 131 21.32 3.88 -12.11
C ALA A 131 20.18 2.86 -12.22
N LEU A 132 19.88 2.45 -13.45
CA LEU A 132 19.03 1.30 -13.73
C LEU A 132 19.87 0.25 -14.44
N THR A 133 19.76 -0.99 -14.00
CA THR A 133 20.45 -2.10 -14.63
C THR A 133 19.74 -2.51 -15.91
N GLU A 134 20.50 -2.80 -16.96
CA GLU A 134 19.97 -3.47 -18.14
C GLU A 134 19.29 -4.78 -17.72
N GLY A 135 18.16 -5.10 -18.34
CA GLY A 135 17.33 -6.25 -18.00
C GLY A 135 16.36 -6.03 -16.83
N ALA A 136 16.39 -4.87 -16.16
CA ALA A 136 15.42 -4.52 -15.12
C ALA A 136 13.98 -4.62 -15.64
N LYS A 137 13.08 -5.23 -14.87
CA LYS A 137 11.70 -5.50 -15.32
C LYS A 137 10.78 -4.32 -15.01
N PHE A 138 10.09 -3.86 -16.03
CA PHE A 138 9.14 -2.77 -15.96
C PHE A 138 7.76 -3.21 -16.38
N PHE A 139 6.77 -2.77 -15.63
CA PHE A 139 5.38 -2.77 -16.02
C PHE A 139 4.95 -1.34 -16.30
N VAL A 140 4.35 -1.12 -17.47
CA VAL A 140 3.89 0.20 -17.91
C VAL A 140 2.41 0.11 -18.25
N TYR A 141 1.64 1.06 -17.75
CA TYR A 141 0.23 1.24 -18.09
C TYR A 141 -0.08 2.70 -18.40
N GLY A 142 -0.74 2.94 -19.52
CA GLY A 142 -1.17 4.27 -19.91
C GLY A 142 -1.45 4.41 -21.41
N PRO A 143 -1.58 5.65 -21.90
CA PRO A 143 -1.76 5.93 -23.32
C PRO A 143 -0.54 5.52 -24.15
N LEU A 144 -0.79 4.84 -25.26
CA LEU A 144 0.21 4.47 -26.26
C LEU A 144 -0.04 5.29 -27.53
N VAL A 145 1.00 5.93 -28.06
CA VAL A 145 0.94 6.76 -29.28
C VAL A 145 2.04 6.31 -30.23
N VAL A 146 1.76 6.25 -31.54
CA VAL A 146 2.83 6.01 -32.52
C VAL A 146 3.53 7.32 -32.84
N GLU A 147 4.84 7.33 -32.69
CA GLU A 147 5.70 8.42 -33.12
C GLU A 147 6.82 7.84 -33.98
N GLU A 148 7.03 8.41 -35.16
CA GLU A 148 8.12 7.96 -36.06
C GLU A 148 8.06 6.44 -36.36
N GLY A 149 6.85 5.86 -36.39
CA GLY A 149 6.63 4.43 -36.62
C GLY A 149 6.85 3.54 -35.40
N GLN A 150 7.06 4.11 -34.22
CA GLN A 150 7.34 3.40 -32.97
C GLN A 150 6.27 3.69 -31.92
N GLY A 151 5.81 2.66 -31.20
CA GLY A 151 4.89 2.83 -30.08
C GLY A 151 5.61 3.46 -28.89
N THR A 152 5.13 4.64 -28.50
CA THR A 152 5.64 5.41 -27.34
C THR A 152 4.53 5.55 -26.30
N PHE A 153 4.76 5.01 -25.10
CA PHE A 153 3.94 5.31 -23.93
C PHE A 153 4.21 6.74 -23.49
N ARG A 154 3.16 7.58 -23.47
CA ARG A 154 3.28 8.99 -23.06
C ARG A 154 2.21 9.38 -22.08
N GLY A 155 2.65 9.95 -20.96
CA GLY A 155 1.76 10.53 -19.96
C GLY A 155 1.49 12.01 -20.23
N THR A 156 0.27 12.46 -19.95
CA THR A 156 -0.10 13.88 -19.89
C THR A 156 -0.30 14.31 -18.43
N ARG A 157 -0.53 15.61 -18.18
CA ARG A 157 -0.87 16.11 -16.83
C ARG A 157 -2.17 15.48 -16.29
N GLU A 158 -3.13 15.25 -17.16
CA GLU A 158 -4.41 14.63 -16.82
C GLU A 158 -4.31 13.11 -16.73
N ARG A 159 -3.45 12.50 -17.55
CA ARG A 159 -3.30 11.06 -17.69
C ARG A 159 -1.82 10.67 -17.55
N SER A 160 -1.31 10.69 -16.33
CA SER A 160 0.07 10.25 -16.06
C SER A 160 0.23 8.74 -16.27
N LEU A 161 1.43 8.33 -16.67
CA LEU A 161 1.76 6.91 -16.82
C LEU A 161 1.82 6.24 -15.44
N MET A 162 1.45 4.98 -15.40
CA MET A 162 1.82 4.10 -14.30
C MET A 162 3.02 3.28 -14.74
N VAL A 163 4.18 3.57 -14.17
CA VAL A 163 5.41 2.82 -14.40
C VAL A 163 5.77 2.13 -13.09
N VAL A 164 6.01 0.82 -13.15
CA VAL A 164 6.35 0.01 -11.99
C VAL A 164 7.62 -0.76 -12.31
N LEU A 165 8.68 -0.50 -11.55
CA LEU A 165 9.88 -1.31 -11.51
C LEU A 165 9.62 -2.45 -10.52
N TYR A 166 9.74 -3.69 -10.99
CA TYR A 166 9.46 -4.86 -10.19
C TYR A 166 10.54 -5.92 -10.35
N GLU A 167 10.62 -6.78 -9.35
CA GLU A 167 11.48 -7.96 -9.35
C GLU A 167 10.60 -9.22 -9.27
N GLY A 168 11.12 -10.39 -9.66
CA GLY A 168 10.36 -11.65 -9.69
C GLY A 168 9.47 -11.88 -10.94
N PRO A 169 8.52 -12.83 -10.85
CA PRO A 169 7.65 -13.24 -11.97
C PRO A 169 6.50 -12.21 -12.22
N PRO A 170 6.17 -11.90 -13.49
CA PRO A 170 5.12 -10.93 -13.83
C PRO A 170 3.72 -11.35 -13.38
N GLU A 171 3.45 -12.65 -13.28
CA GLU A 171 2.17 -13.22 -12.83
C GLU A 171 1.84 -12.83 -11.39
N GLU A 172 2.87 -12.65 -10.56
CA GLU A 172 2.71 -12.26 -9.16
C GLU A 172 2.67 -10.74 -8.96
N LEU A 173 2.96 -9.95 -9.99
CA LEU A 173 3.09 -8.50 -9.85
C LEU A 173 1.82 -7.87 -9.29
N LEU A 174 0.65 -8.28 -9.79
CA LEU A 174 -0.63 -7.73 -9.34
C LEU A 174 -0.95 -8.13 -7.90
N SER A 175 -0.85 -9.43 -7.57
CA SER A 175 -1.10 -9.92 -6.21
C SER A 175 -0.14 -9.30 -5.21
N ARG A 176 1.14 -9.18 -5.58
CA ARG A 176 2.15 -8.48 -4.77
C ARG A 176 1.80 -7.02 -4.62
N SER A 177 1.47 -6.29 -5.68
CA SER A 177 1.10 -4.87 -5.61
C SER A 177 -0.09 -4.62 -4.67
N VAL A 178 -1.07 -5.53 -4.66
CA VAL A 178 -2.23 -5.45 -3.76
C VAL A 178 -1.85 -5.81 -2.31
N TRP A 179 -0.94 -6.76 -2.14
CA TRP A 179 -0.47 -7.26 -0.85
C TRP A 179 0.53 -6.32 -0.15
N THR A 180 1.63 -6.00 -0.83
CA THR A 180 2.69 -5.06 -0.39
C THR A 180 2.17 -3.65 -0.28
N GLY A 181 1.13 -3.36 -1.04
CA GLY A 181 0.55 -2.05 -1.20
C GLY A 181 0.28 -1.20 0.04
N ARG A 182 0.21 -1.79 1.23
CA ARG A 182 -0.15 -1.04 2.42
C ARG A 182 1.08 -0.56 3.15
N GLN A 183 1.16 0.77 3.35
CA GLN A 183 2.16 1.38 4.21
C GLN A 183 2.21 0.72 5.58
N GLN A 184 3.42 0.62 6.14
CA GLN A 184 3.61 0.06 7.46
C GLN A 184 2.97 0.90 8.55
N ASN A 185 3.11 2.22 8.43
CA ASN A 185 2.50 3.18 9.32
C ASN A 185 2.25 4.48 8.56
N GLU A 186 0.99 4.78 8.25
CA GLU A 186 0.55 5.99 7.56
C GLU A 186 0.92 7.27 8.35
N TYR A 187 1.04 7.17 9.67
CA TYR A 187 1.42 8.27 10.57
C TYR A 187 2.93 8.49 10.65
N TRP A 188 3.74 7.53 10.20
CA TRP A 188 5.19 7.67 10.11
C TRP A 188 5.60 7.95 8.67
N ASN A 189 5.26 9.16 8.21
CA ASN A 189 5.59 9.64 6.88
C ASN A 189 6.79 10.60 6.93
N GLY A 190 7.28 11.03 5.76
CA GLY A 190 8.45 11.91 5.66
C GLY A 190 8.32 13.27 6.38
N VAL A 191 7.10 13.72 6.72
CA VAL A 191 6.86 14.97 7.45
C VAL A 191 6.96 14.77 8.96
N THR A 192 6.61 13.59 9.47
CA THR A 192 6.50 13.30 10.90
C THR A 192 7.79 13.61 11.69
N PRO A 193 9.00 13.20 11.24
CA PRO A 193 10.24 13.51 11.96
C PRO A 193 10.51 15.01 12.08
N PHE A 194 10.34 15.77 10.99
CA PHE A 194 10.51 17.22 11.00
C PHE A 194 9.52 17.90 11.93
N SER A 195 8.26 17.43 11.90
CA SER A 195 7.22 17.89 12.80
C SER A 195 7.64 17.69 14.26
N PHE A 196 8.08 16.49 14.62
CA PHE A 196 8.47 16.19 16.00
C PHE A 196 9.65 17.04 16.48
N ILE A 197 10.66 17.25 15.63
CA ILE A 197 11.80 18.12 15.94
C ILE A 197 11.33 19.56 16.17
N LEU A 198 10.50 20.10 15.27
CA LEU A 198 9.99 21.47 15.37
C LEU A 198 9.16 21.68 16.64
N GLY A 199 8.32 20.69 16.98
CA GLY A 199 7.47 20.73 18.17
C GLY A 199 8.30 20.67 19.45
N PHE A 200 9.29 19.76 19.50
CA PHE A 200 10.19 19.63 20.62
C PHE A 200 10.97 20.93 20.88
N VAL A 201 11.62 21.48 19.85
CA VAL A 201 12.42 22.71 19.96
C VAL A 201 11.53 23.91 20.30
N GLY A 202 10.38 24.05 19.64
CA GLY A 202 9.45 25.15 19.86
C GLY A 202 8.88 25.17 21.29
N LEU A 203 8.45 24.02 21.79
CA LEU A 203 7.92 23.89 23.15
C LEU A 203 9.00 24.06 24.22
N LEU A 204 10.23 23.60 23.96
CA LEU A 204 11.36 23.77 24.88
C LEU A 204 11.77 25.25 24.98
N ALA A 205 11.84 25.95 23.85
CA ALA A 205 12.09 27.39 23.84
C ALA A 205 11.00 28.16 24.60
N LEU A 206 9.73 27.81 24.36
CA LEU A 206 8.59 28.41 25.07
C LEU A 206 8.70 28.20 26.59
N ALA A 207 8.97 26.97 27.01
CA ALA A 207 9.17 26.63 28.42
C ALA A 207 10.30 27.47 29.05
N TYR A 208 11.45 27.56 28.38
CA TYR A 208 12.61 28.34 28.84
C TYR A 208 12.27 29.81 29.11
N PHE A 209 11.58 30.49 28.17
CA PHE A 209 11.20 31.89 28.36
C PHE A 209 10.14 32.06 29.46
N TRP A 210 9.18 31.13 29.55
CA TRP A 210 8.11 31.21 30.53
C TRP A 210 8.56 30.90 31.96
N PHE A 211 9.59 30.07 32.16
CA PHE A 211 10.16 29.84 33.49
C PHE A 211 10.75 31.10 34.12
N LYS A 212 11.15 32.10 33.32
CA LYS A 212 11.64 33.40 33.81
C LYS A 212 10.53 34.27 34.42
N VAL A 213 9.27 33.97 34.15
CA VAL A 213 8.12 34.75 34.62
C VAL A 213 7.35 33.93 35.67
N PRO A 214 7.35 34.33 36.97
CA PRO A 214 6.71 33.55 38.03
C PRO A 214 5.24 33.19 37.77
N ALA A 215 4.48 34.10 37.15
CA ALA A 215 3.07 33.90 36.80
C ALA A 215 2.82 32.83 35.71
N LEU A 216 3.85 32.44 34.96
CA LEU A 216 3.74 31.49 33.84
C LEU A 216 4.33 30.11 34.14
N LYS A 217 4.86 29.87 35.35
CA LYS A 217 5.55 28.61 35.71
C LYS A 217 4.69 27.36 35.45
N GLU A 218 3.41 27.38 35.79
CA GLU A 218 2.49 26.28 35.49
C GLU A 218 2.34 26.03 33.98
N SER A 219 2.28 27.09 33.17
CA SER A 219 2.18 26.94 31.71
C SER A 219 3.53 26.49 31.11
N ALA A 220 4.65 26.91 31.68
CA ALA A 220 6.00 26.45 31.31
C ALA A 220 6.16 24.95 31.57
N LEU A 221 5.61 24.47 32.69
CA LEU A 221 5.55 23.04 33.03
C LEU A 221 4.83 22.21 31.98
N TRP A 222 3.66 22.65 31.54
CA TRP A 222 2.91 21.99 30.46
C TRP A 222 3.67 22.02 29.13
N ALA A 223 4.31 23.15 28.80
CA ALA A 223 5.15 23.25 27.60
C ALA A 223 6.30 22.24 27.64
N LEU A 224 7.00 22.12 28.77
CA LEU A 224 8.08 21.16 28.97
C LEU A 224 7.58 19.70 28.89
N ALA A 225 6.46 19.39 29.55
CA ALA A 225 5.85 18.06 29.51
C ALA A 225 5.47 17.66 28.08
N LEU A 226 4.84 18.57 27.34
CA LEU A 226 4.46 18.35 25.95
C LEU A 226 5.68 18.28 25.01
N ALA A 227 6.77 19.00 25.29
CA ALA A 227 7.99 18.91 24.49
C ALA A 227 8.51 17.47 24.43
N VAL A 228 8.53 16.76 25.57
CA VAL A 228 9.07 15.40 25.70
C VAL A 228 8.02 14.31 25.36
N LEU A 229 6.77 14.70 25.06
CA LEU A 229 5.67 13.77 24.83
C LEU A 229 5.99 12.67 23.79
N PRO A 230 6.55 12.96 22.60
CA PRO A 230 6.87 11.91 21.62
C PRO A 230 7.87 10.87 22.14
N GLN A 231 8.82 11.28 22.97
CA GLN A 231 9.83 10.39 23.55
C GLN A 231 9.23 9.51 24.65
N THR A 232 8.13 9.95 25.27
CA THR A 232 7.52 9.16 26.33
C THR A 232 7.07 7.78 25.88
N PHE A 233 6.71 7.57 24.60
CA PHE A 233 6.36 6.24 24.09
C PHE A 233 7.44 5.17 24.32
N PHE A 234 8.70 5.59 24.49
CA PHE A 234 9.83 4.69 24.77
C PHE A 234 10.06 4.46 26.26
N LEU A 235 9.33 5.15 27.14
CA LEU A 235 9.38 4.97 28.60
C LEU A 235 8.34 3.91 29.04
N PRO A 236 8.63 3.11 30.08
CA PRO A 236 7.62 2.31 30.75
C PRO A 236 6.59 3.23 31.44
N PRO A 237 5.28 2.94 31.37
CA PRO A 237 4.59 1.78 30.76
C PRO A 237 4.31 1.88 29.24
N GLY A 238 4.52 3.04 28.61
CA GLY A 238 4.27 3.27 27.19
C GLY A 238 4.86 2.25 26.23
N LEU A 239 6.05 1.72 26.51
CA LEU A 239 6.68 0.67 25.69
C LEU A 239 5.79 -0.57 25.54
N ILE A 240 5.11 -0.98 26.61
CA ILE A 240 4.19 -2.14 26.61
C ILE A 240 3.00 -1.84 25.71
N PHE A 241 2.41 -0.66 25.84
CA PHE A 241 1.30 -0.21 25.01
C PHE A 241 1.70 -0.07 23.54
N PHE A 242 2.90 0.43 23.26
CA PHE A 242 3.44 0.56 21.91
C PHE A 242 3.66 -0.81 21.25
N TYR A 243 4.12 -1.81 22.00
CA TYR A 243 4.20 -3.19 21.53
C TYR A 243 2.83 -3.71 21.09
N PHE A 244 1.80 -3.55 21.92
CA PHE A 244 0.44 -3.97 21.58
C PHE A 244 -0.13 -3.17 20.40
N PHE A 245 0.12 -1.86 20.34
CA PHE A 245 -0.21 -1.03 19.18
C PHE A 245 0.36 -1.63 17.90
N ASN A 246 1.68 -1.88 17.84
CA ASN A 246 2.32 -2.45 16.65
C ASN A 246 1.75 -3.82 16.29
N LYS A 247 1.50 -4.68 17.28
CA LYS A 247 0.92 -6.00 17.09
C LYS A 247 -0.47 -5.92 16.46
N PHE A 248 -1.38 -5.16 17.05
CA PHE A 248 -2.76 -5.03 16.55
C PHE A 248 -2.81 -4.26 15.23
N TRP A 249 -1.92 -3.28 15.03
CA TRP A 249 -1.79 -2.56 13.78
C TRP A 249 -1.36 -3.48 12.64
N ALA A 250 -0.32 -4.30 12.85
CA ALA A 250 0.12 -5.30 11.90
C ALA A 250 -0.98 -6.32 11.57
N THR A 251 -1.70 -6.80 12.60
CA THR A 251 -2.86 -7.68 12.40
C THR A 251 -3.95 -7.01 11.55
N GLY A 252 -4.28 -5.74 11.85
CA GLY A 252 -5.24 -4.95 11.07
C GLY A 252 -4.81 -4.82 9.60
N ARG A 253 -3.55 -4.46 9.34
CA ARG A 253 -2.98 -4.38 7.98
C ARG A 253 -3.09 -5.69 7.24
N TRP A 254 -2.72 -6.81 7.88
CA TRP A 254 -2.79 -8.14 7.29
C TRP A 254 -4.21 -8.48 6.84
N PHE A 255 -5.22 -8.30 7.69
CA PHE A 255 -6.61 -8.60 7.34
C PHE A 255 -7.15 -7.68 6.25
N ARG A 256 -6.70 -6.43 6.18
CA ARG A 256 -7.10 -5.54 5.09
C ARG A 256 -6.49 -5.96 3.76
N ALA A 257 -5.22 -6.39 3.74
CA ALA A 257 -4.58 -6.94 2.54
C ALA A 257 -5.28 -8.24 2.11
N TYR A 258 -5.57 -9.14 3.05
CA TYR A 258 -6.34 -10.36 2.80
C TYR A 258 -7.70 -10.07 2.17
N ARG A 259 -8.47 -9.13 2.74
CA ARG A 259 -9.76 -8.69 2.21
C ARG A 259 -9.65 -8.22 0.75
N ASP A 260 -8.60 -7.47 0.45
CA ASP A 260 -8.36 -6.93 -0.89
C ASP A 260 -7.95 -8.03 -1.88
N MET A 261 -7.15 -9.00 -1.43
CA MET A 261 -6.79 -10.19 -2.20
C MET A 261 -8.01 -11.06 -2.53
N VAL A 262 -8.94 -11.22 -1.59
CA VAL A 262 -10.21 -11.93 -1.82
C VAL A 262 -11.07 -11.22 -2.87
N ALA A 263 -11.06 -9.89 -2.88
CA ALA A 263 -11.84 -9.11 -3.84
C ALA A 263 -11.19 -9.05 -5.23
N LEU A 264 -9.88 -9.27 -5.32
CA LEU A 264 -9.09 -9.06 -6.53
C LEU A 264 -9.57 -9.87 -7.75
N PRO A 265 -9.92 -11.18 -7.64
CA PRO A 265 -10.42 -11.94 -8.77
C PRO A 265 -11.79 -11.44 -9.26
N PHE A 266 -12.64 -10.92 -8.37
CA PHE A 266 -14.02 -10.56 -8.72
C PHE A 266 -14.18 -9.22 -9.43
N ARG A 267 -13.10 -8.46 -9.61
CA ARG A 267 -13.12 -7.12 -10.21
C ARG A 267 -13.76 -7.05 -11.60
N TYR A 268 -13.73 -8.14 -12.36
CA TYR A 268 -14.29 -8.21 -13.72
C TYR A 268 -15.82 -8.34 -13.74
N TRP A 269 -16.45 -8.73 -12.63
CA TRP A 269 -17.91 -8.87 -12.50
C TRP A 269 -18.53 -7.81 -11.58
N GLY A 270 -17.72 -6.87 -11.06
CA GLY A 270 -18.18 -5.81 -10.16
C GLY A 270 -18.08 -6.18 -8.67
N PRO A 271 -19.10 -5.90 -7.84
CA PRO A 271 -19.08 -6.22 -6.41
C PRO A 271 -18.87 -7.72 -6.16
N VAL A 272 -18.20 -8.07 -5.06
CA VAL A 272 -17.98 -9.47 -4.67
C VAL A 272 -19.34 -10.20 -4.58
N PRO A 273 -19.57 -11.25 -5.37
CA PRO A 273 -20.87 -11.91 -5.47
C PRO A 273 -21.28 -12.51 -4.12
N LEU A 274 -22.59 -12.47 -3.85
CA LEU A 274 -23.20 -13.03 -2.64
C LEU A 274 -23.01 -14.54 -2.57
N ASP A 275 -23.46 -15.22 -3.62
CA ASP A 275 -23.39 -16.66 -3.81
C ASP A 275 -23.13 -16.94 -5.29
N ILE A 276 -22.18 -17.82 -5.56
CA ILE A 276 -21.84 -18.25 -6.92
C ILE A 276 -22.66 -19.51 -7.18
N THR A 277 -23.94 -19.38 -7.49
CA THR A 277 -24.81 -20.54 -7.75
C THR A 277 -24.58 -21.13 -9.14
N SER A 278 -24.11 -20.31 -10.08
CA SER A 278 -23.72 -20.69 -11.43
C SER A 278 -22.31 -20.18 -11.75
N PRO A 279 -21.60 -20.81 -12.71
CA PRO A 279 -20.33 -20.29 -13.19
C PRO A 279 -20.49 -18.87 -13.70
N LEU A 280 -19.68 -17.96 -13.17
CA LEU A 280 -19.57 -16.59 -13.68
C LEU A 280 -18.51 -16.60 -14.79
N VAL A 281 -18.88 -16.11 -15.97
CA VAL A 281 -17.99 -16.01 -17.13
C VAL A 281 -17.97 -14.56 -17.61
N THR A 282 -16.79 -14.05 -17.93
CA THR A 282 -16.61 -12.73 -18.55
C THR A 282 -15.43 -12.77 -19.51
N ARG A 283 -15.44 -11.94 -20.56
CA ARG A 283 -14.34 -11.89 -21.52
C ARG A 283 -13.30 -10.85 -21.12
N LEU A 284 -12.05 -11.28 -21.08
CA LEU A 284 -10.90 -10.42 -20.88
C LEU A 284 -10.62 -9.57 -22.12
N PRO A 285 -9.83 -8.49 -22.00
CA PRO A 285 -9.47 -7.64 -23.14
C PRO A 285 -8.73 -8.36 -24.27
N ASN A 286 -8.09 -9.50 -23.98
CA ASN A 286 -7.45 -10.36 -24.98
C ASN A 286 -8.45 -11.33 -25.65
N GLY A 287 -9.74 -11.27 -25.31
CA GLY A 287 -10.80 -12.10 -25.86
C GLY A 287 -11.02 -13.43 -25.13
N GLU A 288 -10.20 -13.77 -24.14
CA GLU A 288 -10.27 -15.04 -23.42
C GLU A 288 -11.33 -15.02 -22.32
N ASP A 289 -11.87 -16.19 -22.00
CA ASP A 289 -12.87 -16.34 -20.94
C ASP A 289 -12.20 -16.41 -19.56
N TYR A 290 -12.62 -15.51 -18.66
CA TYR A 290 -12.30 -15.52 -17.24
C TYR A 290 -13.47 -16.14 -16.48
N THR A 291 -13.22 -17.15 -15.64
CA THR A 291 -14.29 -17.95 -15.03
C THR A 291 -14.15 -18.04 -13.51
N ALA A 292 -15.27 -17.92 -12.81
CA ALA A 292 -15.39 -18.21 -11.38
C ALA A 292 -16.49 -19.25 -11.15
N GLN A 293 -16.16 -20.35 -10.48
CA GLN A 293 -17.07 -21.47 -10.30
C GLN A 293 -16.90 -22.12 -8.92
N ILE A 294 -17.99 -22.66 -8.37
CA ILE A 294 -17.92 -23.51 -7.18
C ILE A 294 -17.35 -24.86 -7.58
N GLN A 295 -16.37 -25.32 -6.81
CA GLN A 295 -15.77 -26.63 -6.93
C GLN A 295 -15.98 -27.41 -5.64
N GLY A 296 -16.13 -28.74 -5.79
CA GLY A 296 -16.26 -29.65 -4.65
C GLY A 296 -14.96 -29.71 -3.84
N LYS A 297 -15.08 -30.04 -2.55
CA LYS A 297 -13.96 -30.10 -1.58
C LYS A 297 -12.77 -30.99 -2.00
N ASN A 298 -13.02 -32.01 -2.82
CA ASN A 298 -12.01 -32.96 -3.32
C ASN A 298 -11.41 -32.56 -4.67
N TRP A 299 -11.79 -31.39 -5.20
CA TRP A 299 -11.28 -30.92 -6.47
C TRP A 299 -9.81 -30.48 -6.32
N ASN A 300 -8.93 -31.14 -7.07
CA ASN A 300 -7.52 -30.79 -7.14
C ASN A 300 -7.27 -30.13 -8.50
N PRO A 301 -6.82 -28.86 -8.57
CA PRO A 301 -6.69 -28.13 -9.83
C PRO A 301 -5.68 -28.71 -10.84
N GLY A 302 -4.98 -29.80 -10.51
CA GLY A 302 -3.82 -30.24 -11.27
C GLY A 302 -2.59 -29.37 -10.98
N LYS A 303 -1.41 -29.79 -11.47
CA LYS A 303 -0.12 -29.22 -11.04
C LYS A 303 0.07 -27.75 -11.47
N SER A 304 0.41 -26.96 -10.45
CA SER A 304 1.19 -25.71 -10.39
C SER A 304 0.61 -24.42 -10.99
N GLY A 305 0.41 -23.41 -10.13
CA GLY A 305 0.29 -22.01 -10.52
C GLY A 305 -0.71 -21.17 -9.73
N TYR A 306 -1.66 -21.80 -9.04
CA TYR A 306 -2.73 -21.08 -8.34
C TYR A 306 -2.32 -20.64 -6.92
N GLN A 307 -2.85 -19.49 -6.51
CA GLN A 307 -2.73 -18.97 -5.14
C GLN A 307 -3.89 -19.50 -4.29
N ILE A 308 -3.60 -20.06 -3.12
CA ILE A 308 -4.63 -20.53 -2.19
C ILE A 308 -4.87 -19.45 -1.15
N ILE A 309 -6.10 -18.95 -1.09
CA ILE A 309 -6.56 -18.04 -0.05
C ILE A 309 -7.56 -18.78 0.81
N GLN A 310 -7.14 -19.14 2.02
CA GLN A 310 -7.95 -19.94 2.93
C GLN A 310 -8.08 -19.22 4.27
N TRP A 311 -9.19 -19.46 4.95
CA TRP A 311 -9.35 -19.08 6.33
C TRP A 311 -9.49 -20.37 7.14
N GLU A 312 -8.50 -20.72 7.95
CA GLU A 312 -8.45 -22.01 8.65
C GLU A 312 -9.66 -22.22 9.56
N ASP A 313 -10.14 -21.18 10.25
CA ASP A 313 -11.33 -21.28 11.11
C ASP A 313 -12.64 -21.49 10.32
N LEU A 314 -12.61 -21.35 8.98
CA LEU A 314 -13.77 -21.53 8.10
C LEU A 314 -13.62 -22.83 7.32
N HIS A 315 -13.98 -23.94 7.96
CA HIS A 315 -14.14 -25.21 7.26
C HIS A 315 -15.50 -25.18 6.55
N SER A 316 -15.51 -24.73 5.30
CA SER A 316 -16.69 -24.89 4.45
C SER A 316 -16.48 -26.05 3.48
N ASP A 317 -17.55 -26.78 3.16
CA ASP A 317 -17.52 -27.82 2.13
C ASP A 317 -17.49 -27.25 0.70
N ILE A 318 -17.45 -25.92 0.59
CA ILE A 318 -17.51 -25.16 -0.66
C ILE A 318 -16.14 -24.52 -0.91
N GLN A 319 -15.50 -24.88 -2.02
CA GLN A 319 -14.35 -24.16 -2.53
C GLN A 319 -14.78 -23.33 -3.74
N VAL A 320 -14.38 -22.06 -3.79
CA VAL A 320 -14.59 -21.24 -4.98
C VAL A 320 -13.29 -21.18 -5.73
N TYR A 321 -13.29 -21.71 -6.95
CA TYR A 321 -12.16 -21.62 -7.84
C TYR A 321 -12.39 -20.49 -8.84
N VAL A 322 -11.44 -19.56 -8.89
CA VAL A 322 -11.41 -18.51 -9.91
C VAL A 322 -10.18 -18.75 -10.77
N SER A 323 -10.41 -18.98 -12.06
CA SER A 323 -9.34 -19.25 -13.01
C SER A 323 -9.18 -18.09 -13.97
N GLY A 324 -7.95 -17.56 -14.00
CA GLY A 324 -7.42 -16.86 -15.16
C GLY A 324 -7.13 -17.81 -16.31
N CYS A 325 -7.07 -17.26 -17.51
CA CYS A 325 -6.38 -17.93 -18.59
C CYS A 325 -4.86 -17.86 -18.35
N ALA A 326 -4.13 -18.86 -18.85
CA ALA A 326 -2.67 -18.94 -18.75
C ALA A 326 -1.94 -17.81 -19.50
N GLN A 327 -2.58 -17.13 -20.45
CA GLN A 327 -1.94 -16.11 -21.28
C GLN A 327 -1.99 -14.69 -20.69
N ASP A 328 -3.00 -14.37 -19.86
CA ASP A 328 -3.07 -13.06 -19.19
C ASP A 328 -2.36 -13.10 -17.83
N LEU A 329 -1.11 -12.61 -17.81
CA LEU A 329 -0.26 -12.53 -16.62
C LEU A 329 -0.90 -11.74 -15.46
N SER A 330 -1.88 -10.85 -15.72
CA SER A 330 -2.55 -10.12 -14.64
C SER A 330 -3.86 -10.75 -14.18
N ALA A 331 -4.34 -11.84 -14.81
CA ALA A 331 -5.56 -12.53 -14.41
C ALA A 331 -5.23 -13.55 -13.31
N PRO A 332 -5.51 -13.26 -12.02
CA PRO A 332 -5.06 -14.14 -10.94
C PRO A 332 -5.87 -15.44 -10.96
N THR A 333 -5.17 -16.56 -10.81
CA THR A 333 -5.77 -17.88 -10.58
C THR A 333 -5.74 -18.17 -9.09
N VAL A 334 -6.93 -18.20 -8.47
CA VAL A 334 -7.08 -18.24 -7.01
C VAL A 334 -8.08 -19.31 -6.59
N LEU A 335 -7.71 -20.09 -5.58
CA LEU A 335 -8.61 -21.00 -4.89
C LEU A 335 -9.00 -20.39 -3.53
N LEU A 336 -10.29 -20.15 -3.34
CA LEU A 336 -10.87 -19.63 -2.11
C LEU A 336 -11.49 -20.77 -1.30
N GLY A 337 -11.09 -20.90 -0.04
CA GLY A 337 -11.60 -21.96 0.85
C GLY A 337 -13.01 -21.76 1.40
N ALA A 338 -13.72 -20.71 0.95
CA ALA A 338 -15.08 -20.38 1.36
C ALA A 338 -15.72 -19.36 0.41
N SER A 339 -17.00 -19.01 0.67
CA SER A 339 -17.69 -17.92 -0.03
C SER A 339 -16.86 -16.62 0.02
N PRO A 340 -16.59 -15.98 -1.14
CA PRO A 340 -15.79 -14.76 -1.24
C PRO A 340 -16.30 -13.63 -0.34
N ARG A 341 -17.63 -13.47 -0.26
CA ARG A 341 -18.26 -12.44 0.56
C ARG A 341 -18.05 -12.69 2.05
N VAL A 342 -18.16 -13.94 2.49
CA VAL A 342 -17.92 -14.32 3.88
C VAL A 342 -16.47 -14.02 4.28
N LEU A 343 -15.51 -14.43 3.44
CA LEU A 343 -14.09 -14.13 3.65
C LEU A 343 -13.83 -12.62 3.68
N HIS A 344 -14.43 -11.86 2.75
CA HIS A 344 -14.30 -10.40 2.69
C HIS A 344 -14.82 -9.71 3.96
N LEU A 345 -16.03 -10.07 4.42
CA LEU A 345 -16.66 -9.47 5.59
C LEU A 345 -15.93 -9.83 6.89
N LEU A 346 -15.49 -11.09 7.04
CA LEU A 346 -14.71 -11.52 8.21
C LEU A 346 -13.37 -10.80 8.28
N ALA A 347 -12.69 -10.69 7.16
CA ALA A 347 -11.44 -9.94 7.06
C ALA A 347 -11.66 -8.45 7.38
N GLN A 348 -12.73 -7.84 6.87
CA GLN A 348 -13.08 -6.45 7.21
C GLN A 348 -13.38 -6.26 8.70
N LYS A 349 -14.13 -7.18 9.33
CA LYS A 349 -14.45 -7.14 10.76
C LYS A 349 -13.19 -7.28 11.62
N LYS A 350 -12.33 -8.26 11.33
CA LYS A 350 -11.06 -8.46 12.06
C LYS A 350 -10.10 -7.28 11.84
N ALA A 351 -10.03 -6.73 10.63
CA ALA A 351 -9.25 -5.52 10.33
C ALA A 351 -9.67 -4.34 11.22
N ARG A 352 -10.97 -4.00 11.23
CA ARG A 352 -11.50 -2.90 12.05
C ARG A 352 -11.23 -3.10 13.54
N ARG A 353 -11.38 -4.34 14.02
CA ARG A 353 -11.10 -4.67 15.43
C ARG A 353 -9.61 -4.46 15.76
N GLY A 354 -8.70 -4.88 14.87
CA GLY A 354 -7.26 -4.66 15.03
C GLY A 354 -6.92 -3.17 15.04
N GLU A 355 -7.47 -2.38 14.13
CA GLU A 355 -7.27 -0.92 14.08
C GLU A 355 -7.78 -0.22 15.34
N LEU A 356 -9.00 -0.55 15.79
CA LEU A 356 -9.58 0.03 17.00
C LEU A 356 -8.73 -0.29 18.24
N LEU A 357 -8.33 -1.57 18.40
CA LEU A 357 -7.47 -1.96 19.51
C LEU A 357 -6.12 -1.23 19.45
N ALA A 358 -5.50 -1.13 18.27
CA ALA A 358 -4.24 -0.41 18.12
C ALA A 358 -4.36 1.05 18.58
N VAL A 359 -5.38 1.77 18.10
CA VAL A 359 -5.63 3.17 18.50
C VAL A 359 -5.86 3.29 20.01
N THR A 360 -6.64 2.38 20.60
CA THR A 360 -6.88 2.36 22.05
C THR A 360 -5.60 2.15 22.85
N PHE A 361 -4.77 1.16 22.49
CA PHE A 361 -3.48 0.93 23.18
C PHE A 361 -2.54 2.13 23.02
N PHE A 362 -2.47 2.73 21.83
CA PHE A 362 -1.67 3.93 21.61
C PHE A 362 -2.12 5.11 22.49
N ALA A 363 -3.43 5.38 22.55
CA ALA A 363 -3.99 6.45 23.37
C ALA A 363 -3.77 6.22 24.87
N LEU A 364 -3.97 4.99 25.35
CA LEU A 364 -3.74 4.63 26.75
C LEU A 364 -2.27 4.78 27.14
N GLY A 365 -1.35 4.31 26.29
CA GLY A 365 0.09 4.46 26.53
C GLY A 365 0.52 5.92 26.59
N ALA A 366 0.06 6.74 25.64
CA ALA A 366 0.33 8.17 25.61
C ALA A 366 -0.21 8.89 26.84
N GLY A 367 -1.47 8.63 27.21
CA GLY A 367 -2.14 9.28 28.34
C GLY A 367 -1.48 8.93 29.69
N LEU A 368 -1.16 7.65 29.89
CA LEU A 368 -0.53 7.18 31.14
C LEU A 368 0.87 7.77 31.32
N ASN A 369 1.67 7.80 30.27
CA ASN A 369 3.00 8.39 30.32
C ASN A 369 2.97 9.91 30.53
N LEU A 370 2.05 10.62 29.87
CA LEU A 370 1.89 12.05 30.07
C LEU A 370 1.53 12.35 31.53
N LEU A 371 0.64 11.55 32.13
CA LEU A 371 0.29 11.67 33.54
C LEU A 371 1.50 11.45 34.46
N VAL A 372 2.28 10.39 34.24
CA VAL A 372 3.52 10.13 35.01
C VAL A 372 4.50 11.30 34.87
N LEU A 373 4.71 11.81 33.66
CA LEU A 373 5.62 12.91 33.39
C LEU A 373 5.21 14.18 34.14
N ILE A 374 3.92 14.53 34.13
CA ILE A 374 3.39 15.70 34.85
C ILE A 374 3.59 15.53 36.36
N LEU A 375 3.32 14.35 36.91
CA LEU A 375 3.51 14.07 38.33
C LEU A 375 4.98 14.21 38.75
N LEU A 376 5.91 13.68 37.95
CA LEU A 376 7.35 13.79 38.19
C LEU A 376 7.83 15.23 38.11
N LEU A 377 7.39 15.98 37.10
CA LEU A 377 7.75 17.39 36.94
C LEU A 377 7.21 18.26 38.07
N ARG A 378 5.99 17.98 38.55
CA ARG A 378 5.40 18.65 39.72
C ARG A 378 6.17 18.34 40.99
N PHE A 379 6.52 17.08 41.21
CA PHE A 379 7.30 16.67 42.37
C PHE A 379 8.69 17.32 42.41
N TRP A 380 9.33 17.53 41.26
CA TRP A 380 10.67 18.12 41.20
C TRP A 380 10.69 19.65 41.41
N LEU A 381 9.54 20.32 41.21
CA LEU A 381 9.44 21.78 41.31
C LEU A 381 8.80 22.28 42.62
N LEU A 382 8.18 21.38 43.38
CA LEU A 382 7.75 21.61 44.77
C LEU A 382 8.89 21.24 45.71
#